data_AF-A0A2N7FL02-F1
#
_entry.id   AF-A0A2N7FL02-F1
#
_cell.length_a   1.000
_cell.length_b   1.000
_cell.length_c   1.000
_cell.angle_alpha   90.00
_cell.angle_beta   90.00
_cell.angle_gamma   90.00
#
_symmetry.space_group_name_H-M   'P 1'
#
loop_
_entity.id
_entity.type
_entity.pdbx_description
1 polymer ?
#
loop_
_entity_poly.entity_id
_entity_poly.type
_entity_poly.pdbx_seq_one_letter_code
_entity_poly.pdbx_strand_id
1 'polypeptide(L)'
;MKLSYLSLLTASLLAAPALASNHDVGQQFDLDPEKAPAQNFDLSKWKINLPELTTEGSRKGKTLEIGKKELSNVDTPYVHPKWFYTDAESGAMVFVAPNTAPTTPNSKNTRSELRAMLSDSYSAPSNNFAISSHKNAEEFGSIGGQMTATLSVDQVSTSGNYKKTGAFSVVIGQIHGSDNEPLKIVYRKLPEHEHGSLTWNYELNPPKELKDAKDENGKKLRKDIRHDVFGQYNLKKGSSDPTDGIKLGEVFSYDVNIKDNIMHLTFTKNPNSADPIVKTYDVDLAKGKYQGHDIDLGYGQDWMYFKAGAYNQCNTKKSSSACEWRGMEAGDYTQASFYQLVLNQ
;
A
#
# COMPACT_ATOMS: atom_id res chain seq x y z
N MET A 1 2.21 -38.86 64.00
CA MET A 1 1.34 -38.40 62.89
C MET A 1 1.76 -36.99 62.51
N LYS A 2 2.54 -36.83 61.43
CA LYS A 2 2.87 -35.50 60.86
C LYS A 2 2.04 -35.38 59.57
N LEU A 3 1.07 -34.47 59.54
CA LEU A 3 0.34 -34.12 58.32
C LEU A 3 1.18 -33.10 57.53
N SER A 4 1.62 -33.50 56.34
CA SER A 4 2.15 -32.58 55.33
C SER A 4 1.00 -31.99 54.55
N TYR A 5 0.89 -30.66 54.53
CA TYR A 5 -0.02 -29.94 53.65
C TYR A 5 0.57 -29.92 52.23
N LEU A 6 -0.12 -30.60 51.32
CA LEU A 6 0.15 -30.58 49.88
C LEU A 6 -0.40 -29.27 49.31
N SER A 7 0.49 -28.39 48.84
CA SER A 7 0.10 -27.18 48.12
C SER A 7 -0.28 -27.55 46.68
N LEU A 8 -1.56 -27.37 46.32
CA LEU A 8 -2.04 -27.51 44.95
C LEU A 8 -1.60 -26.27 44.15
N LEU A 9 -0.55 -26.40 43.33
CA LEU A 9 -0.32 -25.47 42.23
C LEU A 9 -1.37 -25.73 41.15
N THR A 10 -2.38 -24.86 41.07
CA THR A 10 -3.22 -24.74 39.89
C THR A 10 -2.41 -24.06 38.78
N ALA A 11 -1.90 -24.84 37.85
CA ALA A 11 -1.34 -24.34 36.60
C ALA A 11 -2.50 -23.83 35.73
N SER A 12 -2.71 -22.52 35.72
CA SER A 12 -3.56 -21.86 34.74
C SER A 12 -2.86 -21.87 33.38
N LEU A 13 -3.25 -22.80 32.50
CA LEU A 13 -2.91 -22.72 31.08
C LEU A 13 -3.63 -21.51 30.49
N LEU A 14 -2.89 -20.42 30.30
CA LEU A 14 -3.28 -19.38 29.36
C LEU A 14 -3.08 -19.96 27.95
N ALA A 15 -4.17 -20.34 27.30
CA ALA A 15 -4.15 -20.63 25.87
C ALA A 15 -3.81 -19.33 25.14
N ALA A 16 -2.57 -19.20 24.68
CA ALA A 16 -2.22 -18.15 23.73
C ALA A 16 -3.04 -18.40 22.45
N PRO A 17 -3.70 -17.40 21.86
CA PRO A 17 -4.31 -17.57 20.56
C PRO A 17 -3.20 -17.96 19.58
N ALA A 18 -3.35 -19.13 18.95
CA ALA A 18 -2.47 -19.52 17.86
C ALA A 18 -2.61 -18.45 16.77
N LEU A 19 -1.49 -17.81 16.41
CA LEU A 19 -1.44 -17.00 15.19
C LEU A 19 -1.83 -17.94 14.04
N ALA A 20 -2.92 -17.63 13.35
CA ALA A 20 -3.34 -18.38 12.18
C ALA A 20 -2.18 -18.41 11.18
N SER A 21 -1.87 -19.59 10.65
CA SER A 21 -0.82 -19.72 9.64
C SER A 21 -1.26 -18.98 8.36
N ASN A 22 -0.32 -18.52 7.54
CA ASN A 22 -0.66 -17.87 6.26
C ASN A 22 -1.51 -18.78 5.35
N HIS A 23 -1.35 -20.10 5.49
CA HIS A 23 -2.18 -21.10 4.82
C HIS A 23 -3.66 -21.01 5.24
N ASP A 24 -3.94 -20.84 6.54
CA ASP A 24 -5.30 -20.71 7.06
C ASP A 24 -5.99 -19.43 6.55
N VAL A 25 -5.22 -18.36 6.37
CA VAL A 25 -5.75 -17.09 5.83
C VAL A 25 -6.06 -17.23 4.33
N GLY A 26 -5.21 -17.91 3.56
CA GLY A 26 -5.48 -18.20 2.16
C GLY A 26 -6.78 -18.97 1.94
N GLN A 27 -7.01 -20.02 2.73
CA GLN A 27 -8.24 -20.81 2.68
C GLN A 27 -9.49 -19.98 3.03
N GLN A 28 -9.39 -19.03 3.97
CA GLN A 28 -10.52 -18.16 4.32
C GLN A 28 -11.00 -17.30 3.13
N PHE A 29 -10.12 -16.99 2.18
CA PHE A 29 -10.44 -16.22 0.98
C PHE A 29 -10.60 -17.11 -0.27
N ASP A 30 -10.73 -18.44 -0.09
CA ASP A 30 -10.88 -19.41 -1.17
C ASP A 30 -9.77 -19.34 -2.25
N LEU A 31 -8.54 -19.00 -1.83
CA LEU A 31 -7.40 -18.92 -2.74
C LEU A 31 -6.84 -20.31 -3.05
N ASP A 32 -6.50 -20.55 -4.31
CA ASP A 32 -5.85 -21.78 -4.77
C ASP A 32 -4.35 -21.51 -5.06
N PRO A 33 -3.41 -22.11 -4.30
CA PRO A 33 -1.96 -21.91 -4.51
C PRO A 33 -1.44 -22.37 -5.88
N GLU A 34 -2.17 -23.25 -6.57
CA GLU A 34 -1.81 -23.75 -7.91
C GLU A 34 -2.34 -22.84 -9.04
N LYS A 35 -3.06 -21.77 -8.69
CA LYS A 35 -3.65 -20.82 -9.64
C LYS A 35 -2.83 -19.54 -9.74
N ALA A 36 -2.78 -18.98 -10.93
CA ALA A 36 -2.14 -17.69 -11.16
C ALA A 36 -2.96 -16.55 -10.52
N PRO A 37 -2.39 -15.35 -10.31
CA PRO A 37 -3.09 -14.25 -9.65
C PRO A 37 -4.44 -13.89 -10.30
N ALA A 38 -4.52 -13.87 -11.63
CA ALA A 38 -5.76 -13.55 -12.34
C ALA A 38 -6.89 -14.59 -12.16
N GLN A 39 -6.56 -15.79 -11.72
CA GLN A 39 -7.51 -16.87 -11.47
C GLN A 39 -8.03 -16.86 -10.02
N ASN A 40 -7.27 -16.28 -9.09
CA ASN A 40 -7.67 -16.08 -7.69
C ASN A 40 -8.29 -14.69 -7.44
N PHE A 41 -7.98 -13.69 -8.27
CA PHE A 41 -8.40 -12.29 -8.07
C PHE A 41 -9.03 -11.70 -9.33
N ASP A 42 -10.06 -10.86 -9.17
CA ASP A 42 -10.59 -10.06 -10.29
C ASP A 42 -9.59 -8.96 -10.67
N LEU A 43 -8.81 -9.22 -11.72
CA LEU A 43 -7.86 -8.28 -12.30
C LEU A 43 -8.41 -7.50 -13.50
N SER A 44 -9.71 -7.64 -13.81
CA SER A 44 -10.36 -7.07 -15.02
C SER A 44 -10.31 -5.55 -15.10
N LYS A 45 -10.10 -4.88 -13.96
CA LYS A 45 -9.99 -3.41 -13.84
C LYS A 45 -8.58 -2.96 -13.49
N TRP A 46 -7.54 -3.74 -13.77
CA TRP A 46 -6.18 -3.41 -13.35
C TRP A 46 -5.17 -3.53 -14.48
N LYS A 47 -4.19 -2.63 -14.53
CA LYS A 47 -2.88 -2.90 -15.16
C LYS A 47 -1.83 -3.01 -14.07
N ILE A 48 -0.67 -3.58 -14.36
CA ILE A 48 0.46 -3.62 -13.43
C ILE A 48 1.72 -3.02 -14.06
N ASN A 49 2.50 -2.28 -13.26
CA ASN A 49 3.87 -1.92 -13.60
C ASN A 49 4.85 -2.74 -12.75
N LEU A 50 5.88 -3.30 -13.39
CA LEU A 50 6.88 -4.16 -12.77
C LEU A 50 8.27 -3.50 -12.76
N PRO A 51 9.17 -3.89 -11.83
CA PRO A 51 10.49 -3.28 -11.69
C PRO A 51 11.50 -3.84 -12.71
N GLU A 52 11.12 -3.84 -13.99
CA GLU A 52 11.91 -4.37 -15.11
C GLU A 52 11.70 -3.51 -16.37
N LEU A 53 12.59 -3.63 -17.36
CA LEU A 53 12.40 -3.00 -18.67
C LEU A 53 11.67 -3.94 -19.63
N THR A 54 10.77 -3.37 -20.41
CA THR A 54 10.28 -4.03 -21.62
C THR A 54 11.44 -4.21 -22.59
N THR A 55 11.68 -5.44 -23.05
CA THR A 55 12.82 -5.78 -23.93
C THR A 55 12.48 -5.67 -25.41
N GLU A 56 11.20 -5.69 -25.77
CA GLU A 56 10.70 -5.78 -27.13
C GLU A 56 9.48 -4.88 -27.39
N GLY A 57 9.05 -4.80 -28.66
CA GLY A 57 7.88 -4.03 -29.07
C GLY A 57 8.02 -2.51 -28.95
N SER A 58 6.91 -1.79 -29.10
CA SER A 58 6.86 -0.32 -29.12
C SER A 58 7.23 0.33 -27.79
N ARG A 59 7.18 -0.44 -26.68
CA ARG A 59 7.53 0.02 -25.32
C ARG A 59 8.96 -0.36 -24.90
N LYS A 60 9.79 -0.92 -25.81
CA LYS A 60 11.18 -1.29 -25.52
C LYS A 60 11.93 -0.17 -24.78
N GLY A 61 12.60 -0.53 -23.69
CA GLY A 61 13.34 0.40 -22.84
C GLY A 61 12.49 1.25 -21.88
N LYS A 62 11.17 1.01 -21.81
CA LYS A 62 10.29 1.55 -20.76
C LYS A 62 10.05 0.50 -19.68
N THR A 63 9.64 0.94 -18.48
CA THR A 63 9.17 0.06 -17.42
C THR A 63 8.14 -0.94 -17.95
N LEU A 64 8.33 -2.22 -17.64
CA LEU A 64 7.44 -3.30 -18.02
C LEU A 64 6.05 -3.01 -17.47
N GLU A 65 5.07 -3.14 -18.36
CA GLU A 65 3.67 -2.91 -18.06
C GLU A 65 2.86 -4.02 -18.70
N ILE A 66 2.06 -4.69 -17.89
CA ILE A 66 1.10 -5.68 -18.36
C ILE A 66 -0.26 -5.00 -18.36
N GLY A 67 -0.84 -4.89 -19.55
CA GLY A 67 -2.11 -4.20 -19.76
C GLY A 67 -3.29 -4.99 -19.21
N LYS A 68 -4.41 -4.30 -18.99
CA LYS A 68 -5.62 -4.86 -18.39
C LYS A 68 -6.10 -6.17 -18.99
N LYS A 69 -6.13 -6.26 -20.33
CA LYS A 69 -6.58 -7.46 -21.04
C LYS A 69 -5.65 -8.66 -20.85
N GLU A 70 -4.35 -8.42 -20.79
CA GLU A 70 -3.36 -9.48 -20.56
C GLU A 70 -3.33 -9.90 -19.09
N LEU A 71 -3.35 -8.93 -18.18
CA LEU A 71 -3.31 -9.17 -16.74
C LEU A 71 -4.53 -9.94 -16.23
N SER A 72 -5.72 -9.70 -16.81
CA SER A 72 -6.97 -10.35 -16.42
C SER A 72 -7.29 -11.63 -17.18
N ASN A 73 -6.42 -12.08 -18.08
CA ASN A 73 -6.66 -13.30 -18.83
C ASN A 73 -6.52 -14.52 -17.91
N VAL A 74 -7.57 -15.33 -17.77
CA VAL A 74 -7.57 -16.54 -16.93
C VAL A 74 -7.14 -17.81 -17.66
N ASP A 75 -7.18 -17.81 -18.99
CA ASP A 75 -6.84 -18.94 -19.86
C ASP A 75 -5.33 -19.00 -20.14
N THR A 76 -4.72 -17.83 -20.34
CA THR A 76 -3.26 -17.66 -20.45
C THR A 76 -2.80 -16.64 -19.40
N PRO A 77 -2.83 -17.00 -18.11
CA PRO A 77 -2.64 -16.03 -17.06
C PRO A 77 -1.20 -15.55 -16.95
N TYR A 78 -1.06 -14.26 -16.70
CA TYR A 78 0.24 -13.64 -16.51
C TYR A 78 0.81 -13.95 -15.12
N VAL A 79 2.06 -14.40 -15.07
CA VAL A 79 2.86 -14.57 -13.85
C VAL A 79 4.27 -14.07 -14.13
N HIS A 80 4.83 -13.30 -13.20
CA HIS A 80 6.24 -12.94 -13.20
C HIS A 80 6.96 -13.65 -12.04
N PRO A 81 7.97 -14.51 -12.31
CA PRO A 81 8.56 -15.40 -11.31
C PRO A 81 9.29 -14.69 -10.15
N LYS A 82 9.52 -13.39 -10.26
CA LYS A 82 10.21 -12.59 -9.24
C LYS A 82 9.41 -11.44 -8.66
N TRP A 83 8.46 -10.89 -9.42
CA TRP A 83 7.92 -9.55 -9.15
C TRP A 83 6.41 -9.57 -8.90
N PHE A 84 5.71 -10.56 -9.45
CA PHE A 84 4.26 -10.68 -9.36
C PHE A 84 3.83 -12.13 -9.58
N TYR A 85 3.49 -12.84 -8.50
CA TYR A 85 3.22 -14.28 -8.55
C TYR A 85 2.25 -14.70 -7.44
N THR A 86 1.80 -15.95 -7.51
CA THR A 86 1.00 -16.58 -6.45
C THR A 86 1.93 -17.24 -5.44
N ASP A 87 1.72 -16.96 -4.16
CA ASP A 87 2.38 -17.68 -3.07
C ASP A 87 1.95 -19.16 -3.07
N ALA A 88 2.93 -20.06 -3.06
CA ALA A 88 2.70 -21.51 -3.24
C ALA A 88 2.08 -22.20 -2.02
N GLU A 89 2.00 -21.52 -0.87
CA GLU A 89 1.38 -22.08 0.34
C GLU A 89 -0.03 -21.52 0.56
N SER A 90 -0.22 -20.22 0.38
CA SER A 90 -1.45 -19.52 0.73
C SER A 90 -2.32 -19.13 -0.46
N GLY A 91 -1.80 -19.15 -1.69
CA GLY A 91 -2.51 -18.62 -2.86
C GLY A 91 -2.56 -17.09 -2.94
N ALA A 92 -1.91 -16.38 -2.01
CA ALA A 92 -1.86 -14.94 -1.99
C ALA A 92 -1.19 -14.36 -3.24
N MET A 93 -1.67 -13.20 -3.69
CA MET A 93 -1.07 -12.44 -4.79
C MET A 93 0.10 -11.61 -4.25
N VAL A 94 1.32 -11.98 -4.64
CA VAL A 94 2.58 -11.42 -4.12
C VAL A 94 3.12 -10.33 -5.03
N PHE A 95 3.51 -9.19 -4.45
CA PHE A 95 4.17 -8.07 -5.12
C PHE A 95 5.55 -7.86 -4.55
N VAL A 96 6.58 -7.79 -5.40
CA VAL A 96 7.98 -7.59 -4.97
C VAL A 96 8.63 -6.43 -5.72
N ALA A 97 9.32 -5.54 -4.99
CA ALA A 97 10.04 -4.41 -5.59
C ALA A 97 11.43 -4.19 -4.94
N PRO A 98 12.54 -4.34 -5.70
CA PRO A 98 13.90 -4.11 -5.19
C PRO A 98 14.21 -2.62 -4.98
N ASN A 99 15.18 -2.25 -4.14
CA ASN A 99 15.53 -0.84 -3.92
C ASN A 99 16.04 -0.12 -5.19
N THR A 100 16.60 -0.87 -6.14
CA THR A 100 17.05 -0.36 -7.45
C THR A 100 16.53 -1.22 -8.58
N ALA A 101 15.82 -0.59 -9.51
CA ALA A 101 15.30 -1.15 -10.75
C ALA A 101 14.80 0.02 -11.63
N PRO A 102 14.39 -0.25 -12.89
CA PRO A 102 13.68 0.72 -13.70
C PRO A 102 12.48 1.33 -12.95
N THR A 103 12.23 2.62 -13.19
CA THR A 103 11.15 3.38 -12.56
C THR A 103 10.32 4.10 -13.62
N THR A 104 9.07 4.39 -13.30
CA THR A 104 8.18 5.16 -14.17
C THR A 104 8.59 6.63 -14.21
N PRO A 105 8.24 7.39 -15.27
CA PRO A 105 8.42 8.84 -15.29
C PRO A 105 7.91 9.50 -14.00
N ASN A 106 8.61 10.56 -13.58
CA ASN A 106 8.31 11.33 -12.37
C ASN A 106 8.46 10.59 -11.03
N SER A 107 8.82 9.31 -11.03
CA SER A 107 9.19 8.58 -9.82
C SER A 107 10.69 8.29 -9.77
N LYS A 108 11.19 8.13 -8.56
CA LYS A 108 12.55 7.65 -8.25
C LYS A 108 12.53 6.29 -7.57
N ASN A 109 11.33 5.72 -7.41
CA ASN A 109 11.02 4.57 -6.58
C ASN A 109 10.50 3.45 -7.47
N THR A 110 10.93 2.24 -7.18
CA THR A 110 10.55 1.02 -7.91
C THR A 110 9.19 0.53 -7.44
N ARG A 111 8.52 -0.27 -8.27
CA ARG A 111 7.20 -0.82 -7.92
C ARG A 111 6.93 -2.13 -8.62
N SER A 112 6.22 -3.00 -7.93
CA SER A 112 5.32 -3.99 -8.51
C SER A 112 3.93 -3.59 -8.03
N GLU A 113 3.16 -2.88 -8.86
CA GLU A 113 1.98 -2.18 -8.38
C GLU A 113 0.90 -2.04 -9.45
N LEU A 114 -0.33 -2.32 -9.04
CA LEU A 114 -1.53 -2.20 -9.83
C LEU A 114 -1.98 -0.75 -9.96
N ARG A 115 -2.60 -0.41 -11.10
CA ARG A 115 -3.32 0.85 -11.34
C ARG A 115 -4.71 0.53 -11.88
N ALA A 116 -5.75 1.06 -11.25
CA ALA A 116 -7.14 0.83 -11.66
C ALA A 116 -7.40 1.38 -13.06
N MET A 117 -8.05 0.61 -13.94
CA MET A 117 -8.27 0.86 -15.36
C MET A 117 -9.76 0.65 -15.69
N LEU A 118 -10.60 1.67 -15.46
CA LEU A 118 -12.05 1.56 -15.66
C LEU A 118 -12.47 1.54 -17.14
N SER A 119 -11.57 1.93 -18.06
CA SER A 119 -11.81 1.95 -19.49
C SER A 119 -10.66 1.31 -20.26
N ASP A 120 -10.88 1.00 -21.53
CA ASP A 120 -9.83 0.54 -22.45
C ASP A 120 -9.03 1.71 -23.02
N SER A 121 -9.59 2.93 -23.00
CA SER A 121 -8.91 4.13 -23.48
C SER A 121 -8.16 4.80 -22.33
N TYR A 122 -6.82 4.74 -22.37
CA TYR A 122 -5.98 5.23 -21.26
C TYR A 122 -6.23 6.69 -20.88
N SER A 123 -6.40 7.56 -21.89
CA SER A 123 -6.55 9.01 -21.72
C SER A 123 -8.00 9.47 -21.57
N ALA A 124 -8.98 8.57 -21.64
CA ALA A 124 -10.38 8.96 -21.49
C ALA A 124 -10.72 9.25 -20.03
N PRO A 125 -11.58 10.25 -19.74
CA PRO A 125 -12.12 10.49 -18.40
C PRO A 125 -12.75 9.21 -17.80
N SER A 126 -13.46 8.44 -18.61
CA SER A 126 -14.05 7.13 -18.26
C SER A 126 -13.08 6.08 -17.70
N ASN A 127 -11.77 6.31 -17.80
CA ASN A 127 -10.74 5.41 -17.25
C ASN A 127 -10.37 5.69 -15.79
N ASN A 128 -10.96 6.72 -15.19
CA ASN A 128 -10.71 7.21 -13.85
C ASN A 128 -12.05 7.44 -13.14
N PHE A 129 -12.01 7.73 -11.84
CA PHE A 129 -13.18 8.20 -11.10
C PHE A 129 -13.02 9.68 -10.74
N ALA A 130 -14.13 10.33 -10.41
CA ALA A 130 -14.15 11.63 -9.75
C ALA A 130 -15.06 11.55 -8.51
N ILE A 131 -15.01 12.56 -7.64
CA ILE A 131 -15.96 12.65 -6.51
C ILE A 131 -17.19 13.48 -6.88
N SER A 132 -18.25 13.38 -6.07
CA SER A 132 -19.56 13.95 -6.39
C SER A 132 -19.53 15.46 -6.64
N SER A 133 -18.61 16.21 -6.03
CA SER A 133 -18.46 17.66 -6.25
C SER A 133 -17.87 18.03 -7.62
N HIS A 134 -17.29 17.08 -8.35
CA HIS A 134 -16.68 17.36 -9.63
C HIS A 134 -17.75 17.82 -10.64
N LYS A 135 -17.54 18.96 -11.31
CA LYS A 135 -18.56 19.56 -12.20
C LYS A 135 -19.03 18.62 -13.32
N ASN A 136 -18.12 17.77 -13.79
CA ASN A 136 -18.35 16.78 -14.83
C ASN A 136 -18.23 15.34 -14.30
N ALA A 137 -18.66 15.06 -13.07
CA ALA A 137 -18.48 13.73 -12.44
C ALA A 137 -19.02 12.58 -13.31
N GLU A 138 -20.14 12.81 -14.01
CA GLU A 138 -20.79 11.84 -14.91
C GLU A 138 -19.98 11.47 -16.16
N GLU A 139 -18.92 12.20 -16.50
CA GLU A 139 -18.03 11.84 -17.62
C GLU A 139 -16.98 10.77 -17.25
N PHE A 140 -16.80 10.54 -15.94
CA PHE A 140 -15.83 9.58 -15.42
C PHE A 140 -16.41 8.17 -15.34
N GLY A 141 -15.53 7.17 -15.18
CA GLY A 141 -15.92 5.76 -15.17
C GLY A 141 -16.68 5.36 -13.90
N SER A 142 -16.55 6.17 -12.85
CA SER A 142 -17.28 6.04 -11.59
C SER A 142 -17.31 7.39 -10.86
N ILE A 143 -18.34 7.58 -10.04
CA ILE A 143 -18.41 8.65 -9.03
C ILE A 143 -18.10 8.01 -7.67
N GLY A 144 -16.89 8.25 -7.17
CA GLY A 144 -16.35 7.55 -6.01
C GLY A 144 -15.94 6.10 -6.31
N GLY A 145 -15.94 5.25 -5.28
CA GLY A 145 -15.50 3.87 -5.38
C GLY A 145 -14.93 3.32 -4.08
N GLN A 146 -14.84 2.01 -3.98
CA GLN A 146 -14.31 1.32 -2.81
C GLN A 146 -13.20 0.34 -3.19
N MET A 147 -12.06 0.42 -2.51
CA MET A 147 -10.96 -0.54 -2.59
C MET A 147 -10.71 -1.16 -1.21
N THR A 148 -10.94 -2.47 -1.12
CA THR A 148 -10.71 -3.26 0.10
C THR A 148 -9.54 -4.20 -0.11
N ALA A 149 -8.63 -4.29 0.85
CA ALA A 149 -7.54 -5.25 0.82
C ALA A 149 -7.29 -5.91 2.18
N THR A 150 -7.03 -7.20 2.17
CA THR A 150 -6.46 -7.95 3.30
C THR A 150 -5.10 -8.48 2.87
N LEU A 151 -4.05 -8.16 3.61
CA LEU A 151 -2.67 -8.40 3.20
C LEU A 151 -1.73 -8.60 4.39
N SER A 152 -0.53 -9.06 4.10
CA SER A 152 0.66 -8.94 4.95
C SER A 152 1.75 -8.13 4.23
N VAL A 153 2.60 -7.46 5.00
CA VAL A 153 3.89 -6.96 4.49
C VAL A 153 4.97 -7.93 4.95
N ASP A 154 5.63 -8.59 4.01
CA ASP A 154 6.54 -9.71 4.33
C ASP A 154 7.99 -9.22 4.43
N GLN A 155 8.32 -8.15 3.70
CA GLN A 155 9.64 -7.52 3.74
C GLN A 155 9.55 -6.02 3.50
N VAL A 156 10.41 -5.26 4.19
CA VAL A 156 10.84 -3.92 3.78
C VAL A 156 12.36 -3.86 3.76
N SER A 157 12.92 -2.87 3.05
CA SER A 157 14.37 -2.69 3.00
C SER A 157 14.95 -2.59 4.41
N THR A 158 16.10 -3.22 4.65
CA THR A 158 16.83 -3.16 5.93
C THR A 158 17.94 -2.11 5.95
N SER A 159 18.20 -1.45 4.81
CA SER A 159 19.14 -0.34 4.67
C SER A 159 18.43 0.99 4.42
N GLY A 160 19.08 2.10 4.80
CA GLY A 160 18.58 3.45 4.52
C GLY A 160 18.85 4.48 5.59
N ASN A 161 18.52 5.73 5.28
CA ASN A 161 18.68 6.87 6.17
C ASN A 161 17.45 7.03 7.08
N TYR A 162 17.60 6.71 8.37
CA TYR A 162 16.56 6.85 9.41
C TYR A 162 15.90 8.24 9.48
N LYS A 163 16.57 9.30 9.02
CA LYS A 163 15.96 10.65 8.98
C LYS A 163 14.84 10.75 7.95
N LYS A 164 14.82 9.86 6.95
CA LYS A 164 13.94 9.89 5.79
C LYS A 164 12.85 8.83 5.95
N THR A 165 11.60 9.26 6.00
CA THR A 165 10.46 8.36 6.22
C THR A 165 10.25 7.36 5.08
N GLY A 166 10.78 7.63 3.88
CA GLY A 166 10.80 6.66 2.79
C GLY A 166 11.75 5.48 3.02
N ALA A 167 12.75 5.61 3.90
CA ALA A 167 13.61 4.49 4.25
C ALA A 167 12.84 3.46 5.09
N PHE A 168 13.10 2.17 4.81
CA PHE A 168 12.47 1.02 5.45
C PHE A 168 10.95 0.97 5.30
N SER A 169 10.41 1.50 4.19
CA SER A 169 8.97 1.63 4.00
C SER A 169 8.49 1.25 2.61
N VAL A 170 7.23 0.82 2.56
CA VAL A 170 6.49 0.46 1.35
C VAL A 170 5.12 1.11 1.40
N VAL A 171 4.68 1.64 0.26
CA VAL A 171 3.31 2.06 0.05
C VAL A 171 2.53 0.86 -0.51
N ILE A 172 1.42 0.51 0.14
CA ILE A 172 0.62 -0.71 -0.15
C ILE A 172 -0.76 -0.43 -0.75
N GLY A 173 -1.20 0.82 -0.71
CA GLY A 173 -2.47 1.26 -1.27
C GLY A 173 -2.45 2.77 -1.49
N GLN A 174 -3.04 3.25 -2.58
CA GLN A 174 -3.08 4.68 -2.91
C GLN A 174 -4.38 5.06 -3.60
N ILE A 175 -4.71 6.35 -3.47
CA ILE A 175 -5.45 7.09 -4.47
C ILE A 175 -4.46 8.10 -5.06
N HIS A 176 -4.37 8.12 -6.38
CA HIS A 176 -3.56 9.10 -7.09
C HIS A 176 -4.49 9.98 -7.93
N GLY A 177 -4.37 11.30 -7.78
CA GLY A 177 -5.06 12.31 -8.59
C GLY A 177 -4.36 12.57 -9.91
N SER A 178 -4.58 13.73 -10.52
CA SER A 178 -3.86 14.12 -11.73
C SER A 178 -2.36 14.35 -11.46
N ASP A 179 -2.04 15.07 -10.39
CA ASP A 179 -0.67 15.48 -10.05
C ASP A 179 -0.18 15.01 -8.67
N ASN A 180 -1.08 14.82 -7.71
CA ASN A 180 -0.78 14.58 -6.29
C ASN A 180 -1.56 13.38 -5.75
N GLU A 181 -1.20 12.89 -4.56
CA GLU A 181 -1.85 11.71 -3.96
C GLU A 181 -2.74 12.05 -2.74
N PRO A 182 -4.07 12.04 -2.88
CA PRO A 182 -5.01 12.17 -1.75
C PRO A 182 -4.78 11.12 -0.66
N LEU A 183 -4.25 9.94 -1.03
CA LEU A 183 -4.00 8.86 -0.11
C LEU A 183 -2.74 8.08 -0.49
N LYS A 184 -1.85 7.86 0.48
CA LYS A 184 -0.84 6.81 0.45
C LYS A 184 -0.87 6.05 1.79
N ILE A 185 -1.18 4.76 1.76
CA ILE A 185 -1.11 3.86 2.92
C ILE A 185 0.31 3.29 2.98
N VAL A 186 1.03 3.56 4.06
CA VAL A 186 2.46 3.27 4.21
C VAL A 186 2.70 2.37 5.40
N TYR A 187 3.35 1.24 5.16
CA TYR A 187 3.96 0.42 6.19
C TYR A 187 5.46 0.73 6.28
N ARG A 188 5.98 0.91 7.50
CA ARG A 188 7.40 1.20 7.75
C ARG A 188 7.88 0.48 8.99
N LYS A 189 8.97 -0.30 8.88
CA LYS A 189 9.56 -1.02 10.01
C LYS A 189 11.06 -0.74 10.07
N LEU A 190 11.56 -0.28 11.22
CA LEU A 190 13.00 -0.11 11.38
C LEU A 190 13.70 -1.48 11.49
N PRO A 191 14.98 -1.60 11.05
CA PRO A 191 15.70 -2.87 11.08
C PRO A 191 15.78 -3.49 12.49
N GLU A 192 15.92 -2.67 13.53
CA GLU A 192 16.03 -3.09 14.93
C GLU A 192 14.70 -3.39 15.63
N HIS A 193 13.57 -3.09 14.98
CA HIS A 193 12.23 -3.25 15.56
C HIS A 193 11.67 -4.64 15.29
N GLU A 194 10.76 -5.09 16.14
CA GLU A 194 9.94 -6.27 15.89
C GLU A 194 8.66 -5.88 15.14
N HIS A 195 8.06 -4.74 15.52
CA HIS A 195 6.84 -4.21 14.94
C HIS A 195 7.12 -3.06 13.96
N GLY A 196 6.39 -3.02 12.86
CA GLY A 196 6.32 -1.89 11.95
C GLY A 196 5.14 -0.97 12.26
N SER A 197 5.23 0.27 11.80
CA SER A 197 4.16 1.24 11.85
C SER A 197 3.33 1.21 10.57
N LEU A 198 2.01 1.18 10.71
CA LEU A 198 1.06 1.47 9.63
C LEU A 198 0.58 2.92 9.75
N THR A 199 0.66 3.64 8.65
CA THR A 199 0.35 5.08 8.57
C THR A 199 -0.37 5.37 7.26
N TRP A 200 -1.04 6.51 7.16
CA TRP A 200 -1.50 7.02 5.88
C TRP A 200 -1.16 8.49 5.72
N ASN A 201 -0.97 8.91 4.47
CA ASN A 201 -0.59 10.26 4.11
C ASN A 201 -1.63 10.90 3.20
N TYR A 202 -1.98 12.14 3.48
CA TYR A 202 -2.69 13.05 2.57
C TYR A 202 -1.69 14.05 1.99
N GLU A 203 -1.48 14.05 0.67
CA GLU A 203 -0.67 15.10 0.04
C GLU A 203 -1.55 16.33 -0.21
N LEU A 204 -1.11 17.51 0.25
CA LEU A 204 -1.77 18.77 -0.06
C LEU A 204 -1.81 19.01 -1.57
N ASN A 205 -2.93 19.53 -2.09
CA ASN A 205 -3.13 19.82 -3.50
C ASN A 205 -3.08 21.34 -3.77
N PRO A 206 -1.90 21.95 -3.91
CA PRO A 206 -1.78 23.38 -4.18
C PRO A 206 -2.22 23.74 -5.60
N PRO A 207 -2.59 25.01 -5.85
CA PRO A 207 -2.75 25.49 -7.20
C PRO A 207 -1.43 25.38 -7.99
N LYS A 208 -1.53 25.29 -9.32
CA LYS A 208 -0.42 24.95 -10.22
C LYS A 208 0.79 25.87 -10.06
N GLU A 209 0.57 27.16 -9.81
CA GLU A 209 1.61 28.17 -9.60
C GLU A 209 2.36 27.99 -8.28
N LEU A 210 1.78 27.30 -7.29
CA LEU A 210 2.40 27.02 -5.99
C LEU A 210 2.93 25.58 -5.84
N LYS A 211 2.85 24.75 -6.89
CA LYS A 211 3.23 23.32 -6.84
C LYS A 211 4.67 23.05 -6.37
N ASP A 212 5.58 23.98 -6.66
CA ASP A 212 7.00 23.94 -6.30
C ASP A 212 7.41 25.10 -5.39
N ALA A 213 6.44 25.87 -4.89
CA ALA A 213 6.69 26.97 -3.96
C ALA A 213 7.29 26.45 -2.65
N LYS A 214 8.08 27.30 -2.03
CA LYS A 214 8.77 27.05 -0.76
C LYS A 214 8.49 28.17 0.22
N ASP A 215 8.49 27.85 1.51
CA ASP A 215 8.50 28.86 2.56
C ASP A 215 9.85 29.60 2.66
N GLU A 216 9.94 30.59 3.53
CA GLU A 216 11.15 31.37 3.81
C GLU A 216 12.36 30.50 4.23
N ASN A 217 12.11 29.32 4.77
CA ASN A 217 13.13 28.36 5.18
C ASN A 217 13.49 27.36 4.05
N GLY A 218 12.97 27.57 2.85
CA GLY A 218 13.23 26.73 1.68
C GLY A 218 12.51 25.37 1.69
N LYS A 219 11.55 25.15 2.59
CA LYS A 219 10.77 23.92 2.66
C LYS A 219 9.60 24.01 1.69
N LYS A 220 9.36 22.93 0.92
CA LYS A 220 8.22 22.87 -0.02
C LYS A 220 6.90 23.09 0.73
N LEU A 221 6.05 23.93 0.16
CA LEU A 221 4.70 24.17 0.66
C LEU A 221 3.82 22.93 0.44
N ARG A 222 3.91 22.31 -0.74
CA ARG A 222 3.34 20.97 -0.99
C ARG A 222 4.07 19.92 -0.15
N LYS A 223 3.31 19.17 0.65
CA LYS A 223 3.83 18.14 1.54
C LYS A 223 2.76 17.11 1.88
N ASP A 224 3.21 15.92 2.24
CA ASP A 224 2.38 14.93 2.91
C ASP A 224 2.09 15.34 4.36
N ILE A 225 0.81 15.34 4.73
CA ILE A 225 0.32 15.28 6.10
C ILE A 225 0.17 13.81 6.48
N ARG A 226 0.72 13.42 7.63
CA ARG A 226 0.88 12.00 8.01
C ARG A 226 0.02 11.69 9.22
N HIS A 227 -0.58 10.51 9.21
CA HIS A 227 -1.50 10.03 10.23
C HIS A 227 -1.06 8.65 10.70
N ASP A 228 -0.92 8.51 12.02
CA ASP A 228 -0.61 7.24 12.65
C ASP A 228 -1.87 6.38 12.71
N VAL A 229 -1.75 5.13 12.23
CA VAL A 229 -2.78 4.10 12.41
C VAL A 229 -2.33 3.18 13.53
N PHE A 230 -1.31 2.36 13.32
CA PHE A 230 -0.72 1.50 14.36
C PHE A 230 0.78 1.82 14.42
N GLY A 231 1.32 2.11 15.60
CA GLY A 231 2.68 2.63 15.74
C GLY A 231 2.78 4.14 15.42
N GLN A 232 3.94 4.56 14.93
CA GLN A 232 4.28 5.99 14.71
C GLN A 232 5.04 6.23 13.39
N TYR A 233 4.72 7.31 12.68
CA TYR A 233 5.33 7.64 11.37
C TYR A 233 6.76 8.16 11.47
N ASN A 234 7.11 8.82 12.58
CA ASN A 234 8.31 9.64 12.72
C ASN A 234 9.51 8.91 13.37
N LEU A 235 9.41 7.59 13.59
CA LEU A 235 10.45 6.77 14.23
C LEU A 235 11.84 6.98 13.59
N LYS A 236 12.86 7.05 14.44
CA LYS A 236 14.27 7.26 14.12
C LYS A 236 15.13 6.16 14.75
N LYS A 237 16.42 6.16 14.41
CA LYS A 237 17.39 5.25 15.02
C LYS A 237 17.35 5.41 16.54
N GLY A 238 17.16 4.29 17.26
CA GLY A 238 17.08 4.29 18.72
C GLY A 238 15.71 4.68 19.30
N SER A 239 14.69 4.93 18.47
CA SER A 239 13.31 4.95 18.94
C SER A 239 12.92 3.59 19.50
N SER A 240 12.07 3.55 20.51
CA SER A 240 11.48 2.31 21.03
C SER A 240 10.66 1.59 19.95
N ASP A 241 10.60 0.26 20.05
CA ASP A 241 9.74 -0.57 19.21
C ASP A 241 8.26 -0.17 19.39
N PRO A 242 7.50 0.08 18.30
CA PRO A 242 6.09 0.46 18.38
C PRO A 242 5.22 -0.77 18.67
N THR A 243 5.10 -1.16 19.93
CA THR A 243 4.41 -2.42 20.34
C THR A 243 2.93 -2.52 19.94
N ASP A 244 2.27 -1.41 19.60
CA ASP A 244 0.92 -1.41 19.04
C ASP A 244 0.90 -1.63 17.50
N GLY A 245 2.07 -1.57 16.85
CA GLY A 245 2.31 -1.78 15.43
C GLY A 245 2.13 -3.23 14.93
N ILE A 246 2.42 -3.46 13.66
CA ILE A 246 2.15 -4.70 12.93
C ILE A 246 3.48 -5.38 12.57
N LYS A 247 3.66 -6.67 12.84
CA LYS A 247 4.88 -7.41 12.47
C LYS A 247 4.95 -7.69 10.97
N LEU A 248 6.14 -7.98 10.47
CA LEU A 248 6.25 -8.57 9.12
C LEU A 248 5.52 -9.92 9.09
N GLY A 249 4.79 -10.19 8.02
CA GLY A 249 3.94 -11.38 7.88
C GLY A 249 2.63 -11.35 8.66
N GLU A 250 2.41 -10.40 9.58
CA GLU A 250 1.13 -10.27 10.29
C GLU A 250 0.06 -9.73 9.33
N VAL A 251 -1.10 -10.39 9.32
CA VAL A 251 -2.23 -10.05 8.45
C VAL A 251 -3.04 -8.90 9.05
N PHE A 252 -3.31 -7.91 8.21
CA PHE A 252 -4.19 -6.78 8.49
C PHE A 252 -5.00 -6.42 7.25
N SER A 253 -6.02 -5.58 7.41
CA SER A 253 -6.80 -5.08 6.29
C SER A 253 -6.93 -3.56 6.29
N TYR A 254 -7.19 -3.03 5.11
CA TYR A 254 -7.65 -1.67 4.92
C TYR A 254 -8.86 -1.65 3.98
N ASP A 255 -9.75 -0.69 4.21
CA ASP A 255 -10.85 -0.33 3.33
C ASP A 255 -10.78 1.17 3.02
N VAL A 256 -10.80 1.50 1.74
CA VAL A 256 -10.81 2.88 1.24
C VAL A 256 -12.11 3.07 0.48
N ASN A 257 -13.08 3.73 1.09
CA ASN A 257 -14.40 3.94 0.52
C ASN A 257 -14.66 5.42 0.26
N ILE A 258 -14.79 5.78 -1.01
CA ILE A 258 -15.13 7.13 -1.44
C ILE A 258 -16.63 7.20 -1.68
N LYS A 259 -17.34 7.89 -0.78
CA LYS A 259 -18.77 8.15 -0.88
C LYS A 259 -19.04 9.65 -0.88
N ASP A 260 -19.81 10.11 -1.86
CA ASP A 260 -20.05 11.53 -2.10
C ASP A 260 -18.72 12.29 -2.29
N ASN A 261 -18.30 13.10 -1.31
CA ASN A 261 -17.02 13.81 -1.29
C ASN A 261 -16.05 13.27 -0.23
N ILE A 262 -16.48 12.28 0.54
CA ILE A 262 -15.77 11.83 1.73
C ILE A 262 -14.98 10.56 1.40
N MET A 263 -13.70 10.59 1.72
CA MET A 263 -12.86 9.41 1.82
C MET A 263 -12.97 8.83 3.22
N HIS A 264 -13.64 7.69 3.33
CA HIS A 264 -13.71 6.89 4.53
C HIS A 264 -12.58 5.85 4.51
N LEU A 265 -11.71 5.89 5.50
CA LEU A 265 -10.64 4.92 5.68
C LEU A 265 -10.97 4.06 6.89
N THR A 266 -10.89 2.74 6.73
CA THR A 266 -10.95 1.79 7.84
C THR A 266 -9.70 0.92 7.80
N PHE A 267 -9.05 0.75 8.94
CA PHE A 267 -7.91 -0.15 9.10
C PHE A 267 -8.18 -1.13 10.21
N THR A 268 -7.95 -2.42 9.95
CA THR A 268 -8.22 -3.49 10.91
C THR A 268 -6.96 -4.32 11.13
N LYS A 269 -6.49 -4.35 12.37
CA LYS A 269 -5.42 -5.26 12.82
C LYS A 269 -6.05 -6.54 13.35
N ASN A 270 -5.45 -7.70 13.02
CA ASN A 270 -5.97 -9.03 13.36
C ASN A 270 -7.43 -9.25 12.89
N PRO A 271 -7.74 -9.06 11.59
CA PRO A 271 -9.12 -9.10 11.08
C PRO A 271 -9.83 -10.44 11.30
N ASN A 272 -9.08 -11.52 11.53
CA ASN A 272 -9.60 -12.88 11.71
C ASN A 272 -9.60 -13.33 13.19
N SER A 273 -9.29 -12.44 14.13
CA SER A 273 -9.35 -12.77 15.56
C SER A 273 -10.73 -12.49 16.14
N ALA A 274 -10.98 -12.99 17.35
CA ALA A 274 -12.20 -12.67 18.10
C ALA A 274 -12.29 -11.18 18.51
N ASP A 275 -11.13 -10.50 18.57
CA ASP A 275 -11.00 -9.12 19.06
C ASP A 275 -10.18 -8.27 18.06
N PRO A 276 -10.74 -7.96 16.87
CA PRO A 276 -10.06 -7.12 15.89
C PRO A 276 -9.96 -5.67 16.39
N ILE A 277 -8.82 -5.02 16.11
CA ILE A 277 -8.64 -3.61 16.45
C ILE A 277 -8.88 -2.77 15.20
N VAL A 278 -9.91 -1.91 15.26
CA VAL A 278 -10.35 -1.07 14.13
C VAL A 278 -10.02 0.40 14.38
N LYS A 279 -9.47 1.09 13.38
CA LYS A 279 -9.30 2.55 13.36
C LYS A 279 -9.88 3.15 12.09
N THR A 280 -10.63 4.24 12.24
CA THR A 280 -11.32 4.90 11.13
C THR A 280 -10.92 6.37 10.99
N TYR A 281 -10.95 6.88 9.76
CA TYR A 281 -10.65 8.28 9.44
C TYR A 281 -11.57 8.74 8.31
N ASP A 282 -12.02 9.99 8.40
CA ASP A 282 -12.82 10.62 7.34
C ASP A 282 -12.11 11.88 6.84
N VAL A 283 -12.05 12.03 5.52
CA VAL A 283 -11.51 13.22 4.85
C VAL A 283 -12.49 13.72 3.82
N ASP A 284 -12.97 14.95 3.97
CA ASP A 284 -13.69 15.66 2.90
C ASP A 284 -12.67 16.09 1.84
N LEU A 285 -12.63 15.34 0.74
CA LEU A 285 -11.71 15.58 -0.36
C LEU A 285 -12.04 16.86 -1.13
N ALA A 286 -13.28 17.36 -1.09
CA ALA A 286 -13.67 18.56 -1.82
C ALA A 286 -13.32 19.85 -1.06
N LYS A 287 -13.27 19.79 0.27
CA LYS A 287 -13.15 20.97 1.14
C LYS A 287 -11.83 21.74 0.99
N GLY A 288 -10.74 21.04 0.69
CA GLY A 288 -9.41 21.60 0.77
C GLY A 288 -9.08 22.12 2.17
N LYS A 289 -8.07 23.00 2.24
CA LYS A 289 -7.52 23.56 3.49
C LYS A 289 -7.28 22.50 4.56
N TYR A 290 -6.82 21.31 4.17
CA TYR A 290 -6.70 20.19 5.07
C TYR A 290 -5.82 20.55 6.28
N GLN A 291 -6.37 20.38 7.48
CA GLN A 291 -5.76 20.79 8.76
C GLN A 291 -5.27 22.26 8.79
N GLY A 292 -5.98 23.17 8.12
CA GLY A 292 -5.68 24.60 8.10
C GLY A 292 -4.60 25.01 7.09
N HIS A 293 -4.20 24.13 6.17
CA HIS A 293 -3.23 24.48 5.13
C HIS A 293 -3.88 25.23 3.98
N ASP A 294 -3.81 26.57 3.99
CA ASP A 294 -4.50 27.44 3.02
C ASP A 294 -4.18 27.17 1.54
N ILE A 295 -3.00 26.63 1.23
CA ILE A 295 -2.64 26.31 -0.15
C ILE A 295 -3.45 25.15 -0.72
N ASP A 296 -3.98 24.28 0.14
CA ASP A 296 -4.64 23.05 -0.28
C ASP A 296 -6.02 23.36 -0.86
N LEU A 297 -6.21 23.07 -2.14
CA LEU A 297 -7.49 23.24 -2.83
C LEU A 297 -8.40 22.02 -2.67
N GLY A 298 -7.90 20.94 -2.06
CA GLY A 298 -8.58 19.65 -2.09
C GLY A 298 -8.58 19.05 -3.50
N TYR A 299 -9.32 17.97 -3.67
CA TYR A 299 -9.41 17.15 -4.88
C TYR A 299 -10.81 17.19 -5.51
N GLY A 300 -11.64 18.16 -5.12
CA GLY A 300 -13.03 18.31 -5.58
C GLY A 300 -13.24 18.40 -7.09
N GLN A 301 -12.22 18.85 -7.83
CA GLN A 301 -12.23 19.00 -9.28
C GLN A 301 -11.11 18.17 -9.95
N ASP A 302 -10.59 17.16 -9.25
CA ASP A 302 -9.56 16.27 -9.78
C ASP A 302 -10.17 14.95 -10.26
N TRP A 303 -9.43 14.25 -11.12
CA TRP A 303 -9.70 12.87 -11.50
C TRP A 303 -8.71 11.95 -10.82
N MET A 304 -9.17 10.78 -10.42
CA MET A 304 -8.44 9.90 -9.52
C MET A 304 -8.52 8.44 -9.94
N TYR A 305 -7.57 7.65 -9.47
CA TYR A 305 -7.57 6.20 -9.64
C TYR A 305 -6.90 5.51 -8.45
N PHE A 306 -7.38 4.30 -8.14
CA PHE A 306 -6.81 3.45 -7.11
C PHE A 306 -5.52 2.76 -7.57
N LYS A 307 -4.66 2.44 -6.60
CA LYS A 307 -3.46 1.63 -6.78
C LYS A 307 -3.26 0.72 -5.58
N ALA A 308 -2.74 -0.48 -5.80
CA ALA A 308 -2.43 -1.45 -4.75
C ALA A 308 -1.23 -2.32 -5.15
N GLY A 309 -0.44 -2.77 -4.18
CA GLY A 309 0.73 -3.62 -4.42
C GLY A 309 1.92 -3.21 -3.56
N ALA A 310 3.12 -3.23 -4.13
CA ALA A 310 4.36 -2.89 -3.44
C ALA A 310 5.09 -1.73 -4.14
N TYR A 311 4.84 -0.50 -3.67
CA TYR A 311 5.56 0.69 -4.13
C TYR A 311 6.68 1.05 -3.13
N ASN A 312 7.90 0.62 -3.45
CA ASN A 312 9.06 0.72 -2.57
C ASN A 312 9.55 2.16 -2.42
N GLN A 313 9.49 2.72 -1.20
CA GLN A 313 9.93 4.09 -0.95
C GLN A 313 11.43 4.22 -0.66
N CYS A 314 12.12 3.08 -0.57
CA CYS A 314 13.52 2.96 -0.19
C CYS A 314 14.46 2.97 -1.41
N ASN A 315 14.57 4.12 -2.08
CA ASN A 315 15.50 4.28 -3.20
C ASN A 315 16.94 4.61 -2.75
N THR A 316 17.89 4.37 -3.65
CA THR A 316 19.34 4.56 -3.44
C THR A 316 19.83 6.00 -3.62
N LYS A 317 18.95 6.98 -3.95
CA LYS A 317 19.38 8.37 -4.13
C LYS A 317 19.80 8.96 -2.77
N LYS A 318 21.04 9.45 -2.69
CA LYS A 318 21.63 10.06 -1.48
C LYS A 318 20.82 11.23 -0.90
N SER A 319 20.14 12.00 -1.75
CA SER A 319 19.27 13.13 -1.33
C SER A 319 17.90 12.68 -0.80
N SER A 320 17.52 11.42 -1.04
CA SER A 320 16.26 10.79 -0.64
C SER A 320 16.49 9.79 0.48
N SER A 321 16.04 8.54 0.33
CA SER A 321 16.04 7.51 1.37
C SER A 321 17.43 6.93 1.57
N ALA A 322 18.32 7.08 0.59
CA ALA A 322 19.71 6.64 0.62
C ALA A 322 19.85 5.19 1.08
N CYS A 323 18.95 4.32 0.60
CA CYS A 323 19.03 2.89 0.82
C CYS A 323 20.16 2.30 -0.01
N GLU A 324 20.58 1.09 0.34
CA GLU A 324 21.61 0.36 -0.40
C GLU A 324 20.94 -0.57 -1.41
N TRP A 325 21.76 -1.08 -2.33
CA TRP A 325 21.40 -2.18 -3.21
C TRP A 325 22.52 -3.21 -3.19
N ARG A 326 22.51 -4.05 -2.14
CA ARG A 326 23.44 -5.17 -1.94
C ARG A 326 22.88 -6.49 -2.52
N GLY A 327 21.62 -6.48 -2.94
CA GLY A 327 20.89 -7.63 -3.47
C GLY A 327 19.71 -8.02 -2.59
N MET A 328 18.84 -8.89 -3.12
CA MET A 328 17.64 -9.37 -2.43
C MET A 328 18.01 -10.11 -1.12
N GLU A 329 19.05 -10.94 -1.15
CA GLU A 329 19.55 -11.70 0.02
C GLU A 329 19.97 -10.81 1.20
N ALA A 330 20.36 -9.56 0.93
CA ALA A 330 20.70 -8.59 1.96
C ALA A 330 19.47 -7.87 2.54
N GLY A 331 18.27 -8.20 2.06
CA GLY A 331 17.00 -7.59 2.46
C GLY A 331 16.74 -6.21 1.85
N ASP A 332 17.38 -5.86 0.73
CA ASP A 332 17.24 -4.54 0.08
C ASP A 332 16.07 -4.49 -0.93
N TYR A 333 14.89 -4.89 -0.47
CA TYR A 333 13.65 -4.93 -1.26
C TYR A 333 12.43 -4.79 -0.36
N THR A 334 11.25 -4.75 -0.96
CA THR A 334 9.99 -4.91 -0.24
C THR A 334 9.12 -5.97 -0.91
N GLN A 335 8.31 -6.63 -0.10
CA GLN A 335 7.33 -7.63 -0.51
C GLN A 335 6.05 -7.48 0.30
N ALA A 336 4.90 -7.61 -0.38
CA ALA A 336 3.59 -7.68 0.24
C ALA A 336 2.76 -8.77 -0.43
N SER A 337 2.00 -9.51 0.37
CA SER A 337 1.14 -10.62 -0.07
C SER A 337 -0.31 -10.27 0.21
N PHE A 338 -1.12 -10.21 -0.85
CA PHE A 338 -2.54 -9.86 -0.77
C PHE A 338 -3.37 -11.13 -0.77
N TYR A 339 -4.18 -11.31 0.27
CA TYR A 339 -5.15 -12.41 0.40
C TYR A 339 -6.53 -11.99 -0.11
N GLN A 340 -6.81 -10.68 -0.10
CA GLN A 340 -8.01 -10.10 -0.69
C GLN A 340 -7.64 -8.77 -1.36
N LEU A 341 -8.19 -8.55 -2.55
CA LEU A 341 -8.20 -7.24 -3.20
C LEU A 341 -9.49 -7.11 -4.01
N VAL A 342 -10.37 -6.20 -3.59
CA VAL A 342 -11.67 -5.95 -4.25
C VAL A 342 -11.75 -4.49 -4.63
N LEU A 343 -12.20 -4.22 -5.87
CA LEU A 343 -12.45 -2.89 -6.39
C LEU A 343 -13.89 -2.76 -6.87
N ASN A 344 -14.68 -1.98 -6.14
CA ASN A 344 -16.07 -1.66 -6.49
C ASN A 344 -16.15 -0.25 -7.07
N GLN A 345 -16.26 -0.17 -8.40
CA GLN A 345 -16.37 1.04 -9.21
C GLN A 345 -17.19 0.78 -10.46
#